data_AF-A0A564ZKG3-F1
#
_entry.id   AF-A0A564ZKG3-F1
#
_cell.length_a   1.000
_cell.length_b   1.000
_cell.length_c   1.000
_cell.angle_alpha   90.00
_cell.angle_beta   90.00
_cell.angle_gamma   90.00
#
_symmetry.space_group_name_H-M   'P 1'
#
loop_
_entity.id
_entity.type
_entity.pdbx_description
1 polymer ?
#
loop_
_entity_poly.entity_id
_entity_poly.type
_entity_poly.pdbx_seq_one_letter_code
_entity_poly.pdbx_strand_id
1 'polypeptide(L)'
;MVNTIRAMLICCMIVSISGCATMTIEGDGQKTPKSRTGTHTVHGSYYSFVWSEPPVEKCKNGRGLYRVRYHTNAVYAFVSIISMGFYVPQTVEWWCDGTPDQEDDEEIYQPAH
;
A
#
# COMPACT_ATOMS: atom_id res chain seq x y z
N MET A 1 33.31 10.53 27.72
CA MET A 1 31.96 11.00 27.31
C MET A 1 31.74 11.03 25.80
N VAL A 2 32.72 11.41 24.98
CA VAL A 2 32.53 11.44 23.51
C VAL A 2 32.21 10.06 22.92
N ASN A 3 32.88 8.99 23.39
CA ASN A 3 32.63 7.63 22.90
C ASN A 3 31.27 7.07 23.33
N THR A 4 30.76 7.43 24.51
CA THR A 4 29.43 7.02 24.98
C THR A 4 28.31 7.72 24.22
N ILE A 5 28.48 9.01 23.90
CA ILE A 5 27.54 9.76 23.06
C ILE A 5 27.51 9.19 21.63
N ARG A 6 28.69 8.88 21.06
CA ARG A 6 28.78 8.23 19.74
C ARG A 6 28.06 6.88 19.70
N ALA A 7 28.28 6.04 20.71
CA ALA A 7 27.62 4.74 20.79
C ALA A 7 26.10 4.88 20.90
N MET A 8 25.63 5.82 21.71
CA MET A 8 24.19 6.09 21.87
C MET A 8 23.54 6.55 20.56
N LEU A 9 24.19 7.45 19.81
CA LEU A 9 23.73 7.91 18.50
C LEU A 9 23.69 6.78 17.46
N ILE A 10 24.70 5.92 17.42
CA ILE A 10 24.76 4.78 16.50
C ILE A 10 23.63 3.78 16.84
N CYS A 11 23.41 3.47 18.12
CA CYS A 11 22.32 2.60 18.54
C CYS A 11 20.93 3.21 18.21
N CYS A 12 20.72 4.50 18.47
CA CYS A 12 19.48 5.18 18.08
C CYS A 12 19.25 5.13 16.58
N MET A 13 20.29 5.36 15.76
CA MET A 13 20.20 5.28 14.31
C MET A 13 19.83 3.86 13.84
N ILE A 14 20.45 2.82 14.40
CA ILE A 14 20.15 1.42 14.06
C ILE A 14 18.70 1.05 14.41
N VAL A 15 18.22 1.46 15.58
CA VAL A 15 16.82 1.22 16.01
C VAL A 15 15.82 1.98 15.14
N SER A 16 16.19 3.16 14.64
CA SER A 16 15.33 3.95 13.74
C SER A 16 15.18 3.29 12.36
N ILE A 17 16.21 2.54 11.90
CA ILE A 17 16.25 1.91 10.58
C ILE A 17 15.35 0.64 10.51
N SER A 18 14.98 0.05 11.64
CA SER A 18 14.08 -1.12 11.65
C SER A 18 12.59 -0.76 11.68
N GLY A 19 12.25 0.53 11.78
CA GLY A 19 10.86 1.00 11.75
C GLY A 19 10.29 1.01 10.33
N CYS A 20 9.42 0.06 10.02
CA CYS A 20 8.53 0.15 8.86
C CYS A 20 7.18 0.73 9.32
N ALA A 21 6.72 1.83 8.73
CA ALA A 21 5.38 2.33 8.97
C ALA A 21 4.44 1.69 7.96
N THR A 22 3.47 0.90 8.45
CA THR A 22 2.38 0.36 7.67
C THR A 22 1.09 1.01 8.11
N MET A 23 0.37 1.62 7.18
CA MET A 23 -0.99 2.11 7.40
C MET A 23 -1.92 1.30 6.52
N THR A 24 -2.99 0.75 7.10
CA THR A 24 -4.04 0.07 6.34
C THR A 24 -5.34 0.86 6.46
N ILE A 25 -5.99 1.09 5.33
CA ILE A 25 -7.36 1.57 5.23
C ILE A 25 -8.18 0.39 4.70
N GLU A 26 -9.19 -0.03 5.46
CA GLU A 26 -10.15 -1.07 5.08
C GLU A 26 -11.52 -0.41 4.93
N GLY A 27 -12.24 -0.76 3.86
CA GLY A 27 -13.66 -0.45 3.69
C GLY A 27 -14.54 -1.61 4.18
N ASP A 28 -15.86 -1.39 4.17
CA ASP A 28 -16.86 -2.32 4.71
C ASP A 28 -17.09 -3.61 3.88
N GLY A 29 -16.27 -3.85 2.84
CA GLY A 29 -16.38 -5.02 1.97
C GLY A 29 -15.99 -6.34 2.66
N GLN A 30 -16.31 -7.48 2.05
CA GLN A 30 -15.99 -8.78 2.63
C GLN A 30 -14.63 -9.29 2.11
N LYS A 31 -13.70 -9.63 3.01
CA LYS A 31 -12.41 -10.23 2.63
C LYS A 31 -12.64 -11.63 2.06
N THR A 32 -12.66 -11.76 0.74
CA THR A 32 -12.73 -13.06 0.08
C THR A 32 -11.35 -13.51 -0.43
N PRO A 33 -11.12 -14.82 -0.60
CA PRO A 33 -9.88 -15.34 -1.19
C PRO A 33 -9.66 -14.91 -2.66
N LYS A 34 -10.70 -14.40 -3.33
CA LYS A 34 -10.67 -13.94 -4.73
C LYS A 34 -10.29 -12.46 -4.88
N SER A 35 -9.96 -11.75 -3.80
CA SER A 35 -9.58 -10.34 -3.87
C SER A 35 -8.36 -10.16 -4.79
N ARG A 36 -8.53 -9.46 -5.91
CA ARG A 36 -7.42 -9.12 -6.80
C ARG A 36 -6.53 -8.08 -6.13
N THR A 37 -5.23 -8.33 -6.15
CA THR A 37 -4.22 -7.49 -5.52
C THR A 37 -3.44 -6.70 -6.56
N GLY A 38 -3.18 -5.43 -6.27
CA GLY A 38 -2.21 -4.63 -7.01
C GLY A 38 -1.20 -3.99 -6.07
N THR A 39 -0.03 -3.65 -6.60
CA THR A 39 1.04 -2.99 -5.85
C THR A 39 1.67 -1.92 -6.74
N HIS A 40 1.82 -0.72 -6.21
CA HIS A 40 2.45 0.39 -6.91
C HIS A 40 3.27 1.24 -5.95
N THR A 41 4.41 1.72 -6.41
CA THR A 41 5.21 2.69 -5.65
C THR A 41 4.87 4.08 -6.14
N VAL A 42 4.31 4.90 -5.25
CA VAL A 42 3.98 6.29 -5.52
C VAL A 42 5.17 7.16 -5.16
N HIS A 43 5.41 8.18 -5.98
CA HIS A 43 6.53 9.11 -5.85
C HIS A 43 5.97 10.51 -5.55
N GLY A 44 5.91 10.87 -4.27
CA GLY A 44 5.30 12.12 -3.80
C GLY A 44 6.30 13.09 -3.16
N SER A 45 5.76 14.06 -2.45
CA SER A 45 6.50 15.02 -1.63
C SER A 45 5.72 15.39 -0.37
N TYR A 46 6.41 15.96 0.62
CA TYR A 46 5.75 16.57 1.79
C TYR A 46 5.16 17.96 1.52
N TYR A 47 5.30 18.48 0.30
CA TYR A 47 4.80 19.79 -0.12
C TYR A 47 3.63 19.70 -1.10
N SER A 48 2.90 18.59 -1.07
CA SER A 48 1.68 18.37 -1.85
C SER A 48 1.84 18.35 -3.37
N PHE A 49 3.05 18.23 -3.92
CA PHE A 49 3.26 17.93 -5.33
C PHE A 49 3.56 16.44 -5.54
N VAL A 50 3.08 15.88 -6.65
CA VAL A 50 3.22 14.47 -7.01
C VAL A 50 4.09 14.40 -8.27
N TRP A 51 5.17 13.61 -8.22
CA TRP A 51 6.10 13.49 -9.35
C TRP A 51 5.55 12.62 -10.48
N SER A 52 4.73 11.64 -10.13
CA SER A 52 4.06 10.75 -11.06
C SER A 52 2.67 10.47 -10.53
N GLU A 53 1.66 10.85 -11.31
CA GLU A 53 0.29 10.43 -11.02
C GLU A 53 0.23 8.89 -11.02
N PRO A 54 -0.31 8.27 -9.96
CA PRO A 54 -0.45 6.83 -9.93
C PRO A 54 -1.43 6.39 -11.03
N PRO A 55 -1.23 5.21 -11.63
CA PRO A 55 -2.18 4.67 -12.60
C PRO A 55 -3.55 4.53 -11.94
N VAL A 56 -4.59 5.00 -12.62
CA VAL A 56 -5.97 4.82 -12.18
C VAL A 56 -6.41 3.41 -12.52
N GLU A 57 -6.21 2.48 -11.59
CA GLU A 57 -6.72 1.12 -11.71
C GLU A 57 -8.12 1.02 -11.10
N LYS A 58 -9.09 0.68 -11.95
CA LYS A 58 -10.46 0.38 -11.51
C LYS A 58 -10.59 -1.11 -11.23
N CYS A 59 -11.24 -1.44 -10.12
CA CYS A 59 -11.68 -2.79 -9.87
C CYS A 59 -12.65 -3.23 -10.98
N LYS A 60 -12.51 -4.47 -11.44
CA LYS A 60 -13.36 -5.03 -12.50
C LYS A 60 -14.80 -5.23 -11.99
N ASN A 61 -15.75 -5.34 -12.91
CA ASN A 61 -17.15 -5.68 -12.63
C ASN A 61 -17.86 -4.69 -11.69
N GLY A 62 -17.50 -3.41 -11.73
CA GLY A 62 -18.14 -2.37 -10.91
C GLY A 62 -17.88 -2.51 -9.40
N ARG A 63 -16.91 -3.34 -9.00
CA ARG A 63 -16.63 -3.64 -7.59
C ARG A 63 -15.91 -2.48 -6.90
N GLY A 64 -16.12 -2.39 -5.59
CA GLY A 64 -15.46 -1.40 -4.73
C GLY A 64 -14.01 -1.76 -4.41
N LEU A 65 -13.24 -0.72 -4.06
CA LEU A 65 -11.92 -0.85 -3.42
C LEU A 65 -12.15 -1.35 -1.99
N TYR A 66 -11.58 -2.50 -1.63
CA TYR A 66 -11.79 -3.11 -0.33
C TYR A 66 -10.74 -2.67 0.69
N ARG A 67 -9.46 -2.75 0.33
CA ARG A 67 -8.36 -2.43 1.24
C ARG A 67 -7.28 -1.70 0.49
N VAL A 68 -6.64 -0.75 1.17
CA VAL A 68 -5.42 -0.09 0.74
C VAL A 68 -4.41 -0.18 1.88
N ARG A 69 -3.20 -0.62 1.58
CA ARG A 69 -2.10 -0.69 2.53
C ARG A 69 -0.96 0.17 2.01
N TYR A 70 -0.64 1.20 2.77
CA TYR A 70 0.55 2.01 2.58
C TYR A 70 1.67 1.41 3.42
N HIS A 71 2.83 1.24 2.82
CA HIS A 71 4.03 0.76 3.49
C HIS A 71 5.23 1.61 3.10
N THR A 72 5.98 2.03 4.11
CA THR A 72 7.29 2.68 3.95
C THR A 72 8.34 1.94 4.76
N ASN A 73 9.58 1.99 4.28
CA ASN A 73 10.75 1.39 4.90
C ASN A 73 11.80 2.46 5.20
N ALA A 74 12.86 2.10 5.93
CA ALA A 74 13.89 3.05 6.32
C ALA A 74 14.66 3.67 5.14
N VAL A 75 14.80 2.95 4.02
CA VAL A 75 15.44 3.51 2.81
C VAL A 75 14.58 4.64 2.25
N TYR A 76 13.26 4.45 2.19
CA TYR A 76 12.32 5.47 1.73
C TYR A 76 12.31 6.69 2.66
N ALA A 77 12.34 6.47 3.97
CA ALA A 77 12.47 7.54 4.96
C ALA A 77 13.80 8.30 4.80
N PHE A 78 14.91 7.60 4.62
CA PHE A 78 16.23 8.19 4.43
C PHE A 78 16.30 9.05 3.16
N VAL A 79 15.75 8.55 2.06
CA VAL A 79 15.62 9.29 0.80
C VAL A 79 14.76 10.55 0.97
N SER A 80 13.67 10.44 1.74
CA SER A 80 12.82 11.60 2.07
C SER A 80 13.59 12.64 2.89
N ILE A 81 14.44 12.24 3.82
CA ILE A 81 15.24 13.14 4.65
C ILE A 81 16.35 13.82 3.83
N ILE A 82 17.12 13.07 3.04
CA ILE A 82 18.18 13.63 2.18
C ILE A 82 17.60 14.61 1.17
N SER A 83 16.46 14.26 0.60
CA SER A 83 15.75 15.14 -0.34
C SER A 83 14.97 16.25 0.36
N MET A 84 15.08 16.44 1.68
CA MET A 84 14.34 17.46 2.45
C MET A 84 12.82 17.42 2.21
N GLY A 85 12.26 16.24 1.96
CA GLY A 85 10.86 16.02 1.66
C GLY A 85 10.46 16.31 0.21
N PHE A 86 11.40 16.68 -0.68
CA PHE A 86 11.11 16.88 -2.10
C PHE A 86 10.80 15.55 -2.80
N TYR A 87 11.33 14.43 -2.33
CA TYR A 87 11.06 13.12 -2.92
C TYR A 87 10.78 12.06 -1.85
N VAL A 88 9.52 11.64 -1.78
CA VAL A 88 8.98 10.75 -0.76
C VAL A 88 8.38 9.52 -1.45
N PRO A 89 9.15 8.42 -1.58
CA PRO A 89 8.63 7.17 -2.12
C PRO A 89 7.79 6.44 -1.08
N GLN A 90 6.66 5.88 -1.51
CA GLN A 90 5.78 5.05 -0.68
C GLN A 90 5.20 3.90 -1.51
N THR A 91 5.14 2.69 -0.94
CA THR A 91 4.49 1.56 -1.62
C THR A 91 3.04 1.49 -1.18
N VAL A 92 2.15 1.33 -2.14
CA VAL A 92 0.71 1.17 -1.97
C VAL A 92 0.33 -0.19 -2.51
N GLU A 93 -0.26 -1.02 -1.65
CA GLU A 93 -0.91 -2.27 -2.04
C GLU A 93 -2.42 -2.07 -1.93
N TRP A 94 -3.18 -2.58 -2.89
CA TRP A 94 -4.64 -2.53 -2.82
C TRP A 94 -5.28 -3.87 -3.15
N TRP A 95 -6.47 -4.05 -2.60
CA TRP A 95 -7.32 -5.22 -2.81
C TRP A 95 -8.69 -4.75 -3.28
N CYS A 96 -9.19 -5.34 -4.37
CA CYS A 96 -10.57 -5.17 -4.80
C CYS A 96 -11.50 -6.14 -4.08
N ASP A 97 -12.77 -5.77 -3.93
CA ASP A 97 -13.78 -6.67 -3.40
C ASP A 97 -13.90 -7.94 -4.26
N GLY A 98 -14.01 -9.08 -3.59
CA GLY A 98 -14.05 -10.38 -4.22
C GLY A 98 -15.35 -11.14 -4.00
N THR A 99 -16.44 -10.49 -3.53
CA THR A 99 -17.79 -11.08 -3.51
C THR A 99 -18.04 -11.80 -4.84
N PRO A 100 -18.42 -13.09 -4.86
CA PRO A 100 -18.69 -13.80 -6.11
C PRO A 100 -19.78 -13.06 -6.90
N ASP A 101 -19.64 -12.98 -8.23
CA ASP A 101 -20.70 -12.43 -9.07
C ASP A 101 -21.90 -13.40 -8.97
N GLN A 102 -23.11 -12.87 -8.76
CA GLN A 102 -24.32 -13.69 -8.65
C GLN A 102 -24.64 -14.45 -9.96
N GLU A 103 -24.04 -14.00 -11.08
CA GLU A 103 -24.16 -14.61 -12.42
C GLU A 103 -23.24 -15.84 -12.62
N ASP A 104 -22.24 -16.07 -11.77
CA ASP A 104 -21.39 -17.27 -11.86
C ASP A 104 -22.09 -18.54 -11.30
N ASP A 105 -23.26 -18.39 -10.67
CA ASP A 105 -24.05 -19.50 -10.11
C ASP A 105 -25.25 -19.94 -11.00
N GLU A 106 -25.44 -19.32 -12.19
CA GLU A 106 -26.55 -19.65 -13.10
C GLU A 106 -26.11 -20.33 -14.42
N GLU A 107 -25.31 -21.40 -14.34
CA GLU A 107 -25.45 -22.50 -15.31
C GLU A 107 -26.39 -23.57 -14.73
N ILE A 108 -27.65 -23.20 -14.51
CA ILE A 108 -28.71 -24.19 -14.27
C ILE A 108 -28.94 -24.93 -15.59
N TYR A 109 -28.37 -26.13 -15.69
CA TYR A 109 -28.65 -27.07 -16.78
C TYR A 109 -30.17 -27.33 -16.85
N GLN A 110 -30.84 -26.76 -17.83
CA GLN A 110 -32.21 -27.12 -18.18
C GLN A 110 -32.17 -28.27 -19.19
N PRO A 111 -32.61 -29.49 -18.86
CA PRO A 111 -32.77 -30.54 -19.85
C PRO A 111 -33.84 -30.11 -20.86
N ALA A 112 -33.53 -30.31 -22.15
CA ALA A 112 -34.38 -29.93 -23.27
C ALA A 112 -35.81 -30.49 -23.12
N HIS A 113 -36.79 -29.62 -23.39
CA HIS A 113 -38.21 -29.92 -23.36
C HIS A 113 -38.70 -30.54 -24.68
#